data_AF-A0A7V6X2C8-F1
#
_entry.id   AF-A0A7V6X2C8-F1
#
_cell.length_a   1.000
_cell.length_b   1.000
_cell.length_c   1.000
_cell.angle_alpha   90.00
_cell.angle_beta   90.00
_cell.angle_gamma   90.00
#
_symmetry.space_group_name_H-M   'P 1'
#
loop_
_entity.id
_entity.type
_entity.pdbx_description
1 polymer ?
#
loop_
_entity_poly.entity_id
_entity_poly.type
_entity_poly.pdbx_seq_one_letter_code
_entity_poly.pdbx_strand_id
1 'polypeptide(L)' 'MRAVLLAAGEGKRLRPYSKRPKPLVPLLGLSLLERNIIALREWGIKEFIIVTGC' A
#
# COMPACT_ATOMS: atom_id res chain seq x y z
N MET A 1 2.45 -17.42 -7.44
CA MET A 1 1.30 -16.94 -6.64
C MET A 1 1.18 -15.43 -6.82
N ARG A 2 -0.05 -14.91 -6.86
CA ARG A 2 -0.34 -13.47 -7.02
C ARG A 2 -0.93 -12.90 -5.74
N ALA A 3 -0.56 -11.68 -5.39
CA ALA A 3 -1.19 -10.91 -4.32
C ALA A 3 -2.00 -9.75 -4.89
N VAL A 4 -3.19 -9.52 -4.33
CA VAL A 4 -4.03 -8.36 -4.64
C VAL A 4 -4.00 -7.40 -3.45
N LEU A 5 -3.56 -6.16 -3.68
CA LEU A 5 -3.51 -5.09 -2.69
C LEU A 5 -4.61 -4.07 -3.00
N LEU A 6 -5.60 -3.97 -2.12
CA LEU A 6 -6.72 -3.03 -2.27
C LEU A 6 -6.32 -1.63 -1.77
N ALA A 7 -5.88 -0.79 -2.70
CA ALA A 7 -5.41 0.57 -2.50
C ALA A 7 -6.45 1.64 -2.90
N ALA A 8 -7.72 1.25 -3.06
CA ALA A 8 -8.81 2.10 -3.56
C ALA A 8 -9.60 2.88 -2.49
N GLY A 9 -9.17 2.83 -1.22
CA GLY A 9 -9.86 3.53 -0.14
C GLY A 9 -9.60 5.04 -0.15
N GLU A 10 -10.63 5.85 0.13
CA GLU A 10 -10.58 7.33 0.16
C GLU A 10 -9.58 7.95 1.19
N GLY A 11 -9.00 7.16 2.07
CA GLY A 11 -8.04 7.63 3.07
C GLY A 11 -8.60 8.60 4.13
N LYS A 12 -9.94 8.74 4.26
CA LYS A 12 -10.62 9.75 5.11
C LYS A 12 -10.01 9.93 6.50
N ARG A 13 -9.71 8.83 7.22
CA ARG A 13 -9.13 8.87 8.57
C ARG A 13 -7.71 9.46 8.63
N LEU A 14 -6.96 9.38 7.53
CA LEU A 14 -5.57 9.81 7.46
C LEU A 14 -5.41 11.21 6.86
N ARG A 15 -6.46 11.76 6.22
CA ARG A 15 -6.46 13.09 5.61
C ARG A 15 -6.02 14.23 6.53
N PRO A 16 -6.36 14.25 7.84
CA PRO A 16 -5.87 15.29 8.74
C PRO A 16 -4.34 15.31 8.89
N TYR A 17 -3.68 14.17 8.64
CA TYR A 17 -2.25 13.98 8.89
C TYR A 17 -1.43 13.89 7.60
N SER A 18 -2.05 13.62 6.46
CA SER A 18 -1.37 13.47 5.18
C SER A 18 -2.29 13.77 4.00
N LYS A 19 -1.77 14.51 3.02
CA LYS A 19 -2.42 14.75 1.73
C LYS A 19 -2.18 13.61 0.72
N ARG A 20 -1.27 12.68 1.01
CA ARG A 20 -0.99 11.53 0.14
C ARG A 20 -2.06 10.46 0.31
N PRO A 21 -2.38 9.68 -0.74
CA PRO A 21 -3.15 8.45 -0.58
C PRO A 21 -2.52 7.56 0.49
N LYS A 22 -3.35 6.92 1.34
CA LYS A 22 -2.86 6.04 2.43
C LYS A 22 -1.73 5.09 1.99
N PRO A 23 -1.83 4.38 0.85
CA PRO A 23 -0.77 3.47 0.41
C PRO A 23 0.61 4.14 0.27
N LEU A 24 0.66 5.44 -0.06
CA LEU A 24 1.89 6.20 -0.31
C LEU A 24 2.37 7.02 0.91
N VAL A 25 1.72 6.86 2.07
CA VAL A 25 2.15 7.55 3.28
C VAL A 25 3.44 6.90 3.81
N PRO A 26 4.50 7.69 4.03
CA PRO A 26 5.75 7.17 4.58
C PRO A 26 5.59 6.84 6.08
N LEU A 27 6.16 5.72 6.50
CA LEU A 27 6.28 5.28 7.88
C LEU A 27 7.62 4.58 8.08
N LEU A 28 8.52 5.25 8.81
CA LEU A 28 9.89 4.78 9.09
C LEU A 28 10.68 4.49 7.80
N GLY A 29 10.68 5.44 6.87
CA GLY A 29 11.47 5.38 5.63
C GLY A 29 10.85 4.59 4.47
N LEU A 30 9.74 3.88 4.68
CA LEU A 30 9.01 3.14 3.64
C LEU A 30 7.55 3.59 3.55
N SER A 31 6.96 3.58 2.36
CA SER A 31 5.51 3.73 2.24
C SER A 31 4.77 2.52 2.81
N LEU A 32 3.52 2.73 3.21
CA LEU A 32 2.65 1.62 3.65
C LEU A 32 2.49 0.54 2.56
N LEU A 33 2.49 0.93 1.29
CA LEU A 33 2.43 -0.01 0.16
C LEU A 33 3.70 -0.84 0.03
N GLU A 34 4.87 -0.18 0.02
CA GLU A 34 6.17 -0.87 -0.07
C GLU A 34 6.36 -1.86 1.07
N ARG A 35 5.96 -1.50 2.28
CA ARG A 35 6.01 -2.39 3.44
C ARG A 35 5.23 -3.69 3.21
N ASN A 36 4.02 -3.61 2.64
CA ASN A 36 3.24 -4.80 2.31
C ASN A 36 3.91 -5.64 1.20
N ILE A 37 4.45 -4.99 0.17
CA ILE A 37 5.13 -5.68 -0.93
C ILE A 37 6.38 -6.42 -0.42
N ILE A 38 7.22 -5.78 0.38
CA ILE A 38 8.44 -6.39 0.94
C ILE A 38 8.07 -7.58 1.82
N ALA A 39 7.10 -7.42 2.73
CA ALA A 39 6.64 -8.51 3.57
C ALA A 39 6.18 -9.71 2.73
N LEU A 40 5.36 -9.50 1.70
CA LEU A 40 4.88 -10.57 0.83
C LEU A 40 5.99 -11.19 -0.05
N ARG A 41 7.00 -10.42 -0.42
CA ARG A 41 8.18 -10.93 -1.15
C ARG A 41 9.00 -11.91 -0.31
N GLU A 42 9.10 -11.71 1.00
CA GLU A 42 9.75 -12.66 1.92
C GLU A 42 9.07 -14.03 1.91
N TRP A 43 7.78 -14.09 1.57
CA TRP A 43 7.00 -15.31 1.39
C TRP A 43 7.02 -15.85 -0.05
N GLY A 44 7.90 -15.32 -0.92
CA GLY A 44 8.06 -15.78 -2.30
C GLY A 44 7.01 -15.27 -3.29
N ILE A 45 6.17 -14.30 -2.91
CA ILE A 45 5.22 -13.66 -3.83
C ILE A 45 5.97 -12.66 -4.72
N LYS A 46 5.83 -12.82 -6.03
CA LYS A 46 6.53 -12.01 -7.04
C LYS A 46 5.60 -11.19 -7.93
N GLU A 47 4.31 -11.53 -7.96
CA GLU A 47 3.31 -10.88 -8.80
C GLU A 47 2.29 -10.14 -7.91
N PHE A 48 2.13 -8.85 -8.17
CA PHE A 48 1.29 -7.95 -7.38
C PHE A 48 0.31 -7.22 -8.28
N ILE A 49 -0.96 -7.22 -7.89
CA ILE A 49 -2.03 -6.44 -8.51
C ILE A 49 -2.44 -5.39 -7.49
N ILE A 50 -2.36 -4.11 -7.85
CA ILE A 50 -2.76 -3.01 -6.98
C ILE A 50 -4.05 -2.42 -7.54
N VAL A 51 -5.14 -2.60 -6.80
CA VAL A 51 -6.44 -2.02 -7.16
C VAL A 51 -6.49 -0.60 -6.61
N THR A 52 -6.59 0.38 -7.50
CA THR A 52 -6.70 1.80 -7.14
C THR A 52 -8.13 2.30 -7.36
N GLY A 53 -8.45 3.44 -6.75
CA GLY A 53 -9.72 4.16 -6.95
C GLY A 53 -9.49 5.41 -7.79
N CYS A 54 -10.57 5.95 -8.37
CA CYS A 54 -10.58 7.19 -9.14
C CYS A 54 -10.56 8.45 -8.25
#